data_AF-W9QRB0-F1
#
_entry.id   AF-W9QRB0-F1
#
_cell.length_a   1.000
_cell.length_b   1.000
_cell.length_c   1.000
_cell.angle_alpha   90.00
_cell.angle_beta   90.00
_cell.angle_gamma   90.00
#
_symmetry.space_group_name_H-M   'P 1'
#
loop_
_entity.id
_entity.type
_entity.pdbx_description
1 polymer ?
#
loop_
_entity_poly.entity_id
_entity_poly.type
_entity_poly.pdbx_seq_one_letter_code
_entity_poly.pdbx_strand_id
1 'polypeptide(L)'
;MVGADWLRSDRREDDLGSRPGGIVQVPGSTMHTLAMYYMIKTPLEENPLLYSFVNGDDAYRNSRFKLIPYISKGSWIVKQSVGKKACLVGQALEVHYFRGKNYLELEIDVGSSTVARGVVSLVLGYLNNLVIEMAFLIQGNTEEELPEVLLGTCRLNHLDASKSVQAKP
;
A
#
# COMPACT_ATOMS: atom_id res chain seq x y z
N MET A 1 3.67 -11.58 -2.46
CA MET A 1 4.74 -10.58 -2.24
C MET A 1 6.03 -11.17 -2.77
N VAL A 2 6.76 -10.47 -3.64
CA VAL A 2 8.09 -10.87 -4.15
C VAL A 2 9.23 -10.11 -3.47
N GLY A 3 8.92 -8.98 -2.82
CA GLY A 3 9.83 -8.24 -1.95
C GLY A 3 9.06 -7.14 -1.21
N ALA A 4 9.73 -6.44 -0.31
CA ALA A 4 9.26 -5.20 0.29
C ALA A 4 10.46 -4.37 0.78
N ASP A 5 10.39 -3.05 0.64
CA ASP A 5 11.39 -2.11 1.17
C ASP A 5 10.73 -1.20 2.22
N TRP A 6 11.49 -0.86 3.26
CA TRP A 6 11.07 0.07 4.30
C TRP A 6 12.04 1.24 4.36
N LEU A 7 11.62 2.36 3.77
CA LEU A 7 12.45 3.51 3.49
C LEU A 7 12.15 4.65 4.45
N ARG A 8 13.15 5.48 4.70
CA ARG A 8 12.99 6.86 5.19
C ARG A 8 13.61 7.83 4.19
N SER A 9 12.89 8.91 3.91
CA SER A 9 13.30 9.94 2.97
C SER A 9 12.78 11.31 3.39
N ASP A 10 13.13 12.34 2.66
CA ASP A 10 12.75 13.73 2.87
C ASP A 10 11.63 14.22 1.97
N ARG A 11 11.67 13.69 0.77
CA ARG A 11 10.69 13.81 -0.28
C ARG A 11 9.79 12.59 -0.28
N ARG A 12 8.73 12.75 -1.04
CA ARG A 12 7.86 11.67 -1.45
C ARG A 12 8.64 10.68 -2.32
N GLU A 13 8.37 9.39 -2.15
CA GLU A 13 9.10 8.31 -2.83
C GLU A 13 8.18 7.64 -3.86
N ASP A 14 8.15 8.24 -5.05
CA ASP A 14 7.24 7.98 -6.16
C ASP A 14 7.93 7.32 -7.38
N ASP A 15 7.11 6.69 -8.24
CA ASP A 15 7.50 5.94 -9.45
C ASP A 15 8.73 5.04 -9.24
N LEU A 16 8.76 4.34 -8.11
CA LEU A 16 9.86 3.47 -7.69
C LEU A 16 10.15 2.37 -8.73
N GLY A 17 9.14 1.92 -9.47
CA GLY A 17 9.25 0.96 -10.56
C GLY A 17 10.01 1.45 -11.80
N SER A 18 10.15 2.76 -12.03
CA SER A 18 10.91 3.29 -13.18
C SER A 18 12.40 3.50 -12.88
N ARG A 19 12.77 3.56 -11.60
CA ARG A 19 14.11 3.97 -11.15
C ARG A 19 15.17 2.93 -11.56
N PRO A 20 16.17 3.29 -12.39
CA PRO A 20 17.18 2.34 -12.86
C PRO A 20 18.21 2.04 -11.77
N GLY A 21 18.18 0.82 -11.26
CA GLY A 21 18.95 0.41 -10.08
C GLY A 21 18.15 0.65 -8.79
N GLY A 22 18.15 -0.33 -7.88
CA GLY A 22 17.34 -0.30 -6.65
C GLY A 22 17.50 0.98 -5.83
N ILE A 23 16.41 1.41 -5.20
CA ILE A 23 16.05 2.78 -4.79
C ILE A 23 17.17 3.59 -4.10
N VAL A 24 17.32 4.87 -4.52
CA VAL A 24 18.44 5.78 -4.24
C VAL A 24 17.97 7.20 -3.82
N GLN A 25 18.72 7.83 -2.88
CA GLN A 25 18.50 8.93 -1.88
C GLN A 25 17.84 10.29 -2.26
N VAL A 26 17.45 11.10 -1.25
CA VAL A 26 18.04 12.40 -0.77
C VAL A 26 17.50 12.69 0.69
N PRO A 27 18.00 13.65 1.52
CA PRO A 27 17.57 13.83 2.93
C PRO A 27 17.13 15.25 3.44
N GLY A 28 16.32 15.24 4.51
CA GLY A 28 15.37 16.29 4.94
C GLY A 28 14.17 15.64 5.71
N SER A 29 13.00 16.28 5.83
CA SER A 29 11.96 15.90 6.82
C SER A 29 11.40 14.47 6.68
N THR A 30 11.54 13.64 7.73
CA THR A 30 11.33 12.19 7.70
C THR A 30 9.92 11.74 7.28
N MET A 31 9.77 11.40 6.00
CA MET A 31 8.71 10.53 5.50
C MET A 31 9.13 9.06 5.65
N HIS A 32 8.16 8.17 5.86
CA HIS A 32 8.36 6.73 5.91
C HIS A 32 7.56 6.05 4.80
N THR A 33 8.24 5.31 3.92
CA THR A 33 7.62 4.63 2.77
C THR A 33 7.75 3.12 2.90
N LEU A 34 6.62 2.41 2.82
CA LEU A 34 6.58 0.95 2.74
C LEU A 34 6.27 0.54 1.30
N ALA A 35 7.31 0.20 0.52
CA ALA A 35 7.12 -0.38 -0.79
C ALA A 35 6.84 -1.89 -0.65
N MET A 36 5.83 -2.40 -1.35
CA MET A 36 5.43 -3.81 -1.32
C MET A 36 5.25 -4.32 -2.74
N TYR A 37 6.11 -5.23 -3.16
CA TYR A 37 6.10 -5.72 -4.54
C TYR A 37 5.27 -7.00 -4.66
N TYR A 38 4.34 -7.01 -5.60
CA TYR A 38 3.48 -8.14 -5.94
C TYR A 38 3.63 -8.47 -7.42
N MET A 39 3.52 -9.76 -7.75
CA MET A 39 3.70 -10.27 -9.11
C MET A 39 2.52 -11.16 -9.45
N ILE A 40 1.90 -10.90 -10.60
CA ILE A 40 0.87 -11.78 -11.17
C ILE A 40 1.52 -13.10 -11.62
N LYS A 41 0.81 -14.21 -11.42
CA LYS A 41 1.28 -15.55 -11.83
C LYS A 41 0.71 -16.00 -13.18
N THR A 42 -0.30 -15.29 -13.66
CA THR A 42 -0.98 -15.48 -14.94
C THR A 42 -0.76 -14.24 -15.80
N PRO A 43 -0.91 -14.33 -17.13
CA PRO A 43 -1.12 -13.17 -18.00
C PRO A 43 -2.19 -12.21 -17.48
N LEU A 44 -2.08 -10.93 -17.84
CA LEU A 44 -3.03 -9.90 -17.40
C LEU A 44 -4.40 -10.10 -18.03
N GLU A 45 -4.41 -10.59 -19.27
CA GLU A 45 -5.55 -10.86 -20.14
C GLU A 45 -6.46 -11.97 -19.58
N GLU A 46 -5.91 -12.89 -18.78
CA GLU A 46 -6.67 -13.95 -18.09
C GLU A 46 -7.47 -13.44 -16.88
N ASN A 47 -7.31 -12.17 -16.50
CA ASN A 47 -8.00 -11.57 -15.36
C ASN A 47 -8.73 -10.27 -15.76
N PRO A 48 -9.98 -10.34 -16.24
CA PRO A 48 -10.69 -9.20 -16.83
C PRO A 48 -10.84 -7.98 -15.90
N LEU A 49 -11.07 -8.20 -14.60
CA LEU A 49 -11.21 -7.11 -13.62
C LEU A 49 -9.85 -6.43 -13.37
N LEU A 50 -8.76 -7.20 -13.25
CA LEU A 50 -7.40 -6.65 -13.14
C LEU A 50 -6.94 -5.96 -14.43
N TYR A 51 -7.23 -6.54 -15.60
CA TYR A 51 -6.98 -5.92 -16.90
C TYR A 51 -7.68 -4.56 -17.00
N SER A 52 -8.95 -4.49 -16.59
CA SER A 52 -9.74 -3.25 -16.57
C SER A 52 -9.18 -2.24 -15.58
N PHE A 53 -8.70 -2.67 -14.41
CA PHE A 53 -8.06 -1.81 -13.41
C PHE A 53 -6.72 -1.23 -13.90
N VAL A 54 -5.89 -2.05 -14.56
CA VAL A 54 -4.61 -1.60 -15.14
C VAL A 54 -4.84 -0.63 -16.30
N ASN A 55 -5.83 -0.88 -17.15
CA ASN A 55 -6.10 -0.08 -18.36
C ASN A 55 -7.09 1.08 -18.17
N GLY A 56 -7.82 1.13 -17.05
CA GLY A 56 -8.78 2.20 -16.75
C GLY A 56 -8.15 3.54 -16.39
N ASP A 57 -8.99 4.50 -16.01
CA ASP A 57 -8.58 5.79 -15.47
C ASP A 57 -8.47 5.77 -13.93
N ASP A 58 -7.99 6.88 -13.36
CA ASP A 58 -7.81 6.98 -11.91
C ASP A 58 -9.14 7.04 -11.15
N ALA A 59 -10.22 7.52 -11.78
CA ALA A 59 -11.56 7.47 -11.18
C ALA A 59 -12.03 6.02 -10.99
N TYR A 60 -11.86 5.18 -12.01
CA TYR A 60 -12.09 3.74 -11.92
C TYR A 60 -11.20 3.11 -10.86
N ARG A 61 -9.88 3.34 -10.90
CA ARG A 61 -8.94 2.75 -9.92
C ARG A 61 -9.27 3.14 -8.47
N ASN A 62 -9.57 4.42 -8.24
CA ASN A 62 -9.95 4.95 -6.92
C ASN A 62 -11.24 4.32 -6.39
N SER A 63 -12.21 4.02 -7.27
CA SER A 63 -13.47 3.35 -6.91
C SER A 63 -13.34 1.84 -6.64
N ARG A 64 -12.17 1.24 -6.92
CA ARG A 64 -11.95 -0.21 -6.91
C ARG A 64 -10.85 -0.70 -5.98
N PHE A 65 -9.80 0.09 -5.75
CA PHE A 65 -8.65 -0.34 -4.95
C PHE A 65 -9.01 -0.44 -3.47
N LYS A 66 -8.94 -1.64 -2.90
CA LYS A 66 -9.46 -1.97 -1.57
C LYS A 66 -8.38 -2.51 -0.65
N LEU A 67 -8.35 -2.03 0.59
CA LEU A 67 -7.51 -2.52 1.68
C LEU A 67 -8.37 -3.21 2.73
N ILE A 68 -7.95 -4.38 3.20
CA ILE A 68 -8.46 -5.04 4.40
C ILE A 68 -7.34 -5.10 5.44
N PRO A 69 -7.39 -4.26 6.49
CA PRO A 69 -6.42 -4.29 7.58
C PRO A 69 -6.86 -5.22 8.73
N TYR A 70 -5.91 -5.85 9.39
CA TYR A 70 -6.14 -6.63 10.61
C TYR A 70 -4.96 -6.55 11.57
N ILE A 71 -5.23 -6.22 12.84
CA ILE A 71 -4.22 -6.18 13.90
C ILE A 71 -4.33 -7.44 14.77
N SER A 72 -3.51 -8.45 14.48
CA SER A 72 -3.51 -9.71 15.22
C SER A 72 -2.87 -9.53 16.61
N LYS A 73 -1.76 -8.81 16.72
CA LYS A 73 -1.10 -8.44 17.99
C LYS A 73 -1.00 -6.91 18.14
N GLY A 74 -1.39 -6.38 19.30
CA GLY A 74 -1.35 -4.95 19.59
C GLY A 74 -2.31 -4.56 20.72
N SER A 75 -2.14 -3.36 21.27
CA SER A 75 -3.01 -2.79 22.31
C SER A 75 -4.42 -2.51 21.76
N TRP A 76 -5.43 -2.59 22.63
CA TRP A 76 -6.84 -2.40 22.23
C TRP A 76 -7.08 -1.06 21.52
N ILE A 77 -6.46 0.02 22.00
CA ILE A 77 -6.55 1.36 21.38
C ILE A 77 -6.07 1.35 19.91
N VAL A 78 -4.93 0.71 19.60
CA VAL A 78 -4.44 0.59 18.22
C VAL A 78 -5.39 -0.26 17.37
N LYS A 79 -5.90 -1.37 17.92
CA LYS A 79 -6.88 -2.23 17.23
C LYS A 79 -8.17 -1.48 16.89
N GLN A 80 -8.62 -0.58 17.77
CA GLN A 80 -9.80 0.24 17.56
C GLN A 80 -9.56 1.34 16.52
N SER A 81 -8.42 2.05 16.58
CA SER A 81 -8.09 3.13 15.64
C SER A 81 -7.87 2.66 14.20
N VAL A 82 -7.28 1.47 13.99
CA VAL A 82 -7.14 0.87 12.66
C VAL A 82 -8.45 0.23 12.18
N GLY A 83 -9.23 -0.33 13.11
CA GLY A 83 -10.43 -1.09 12.79
C GLY A 83 -10.13 -2.45 12.13
N LYS A 84 -11.17 -3.05 11.54
CA LYS A 84 -11.13 -4.34 10.82
C LYS A 84 -11.97 -4.35 9.54
N LYS A 85 -12.56 -3.20 9.16
CA LYS A 85 -13.45 -3.09 8.01
C LYS A 85 -12.62 -2.85 6.76
N ALA A 86 -12.99 -3.48 5.65
CA ALA A 86 -12.44 -3.15 4.34
C ALA A 86 -12.74 -1.68 3.98
N CYS A 87 -11.79 -0.98 3.35
CA CYS A 87 -11.97 0.37 2.84
C CYS A 87 -11.49 0.48 1.38
N LEU A 88 -12.21 1.27 0.58
CA LEU A 88 -11.73 1.71 -0.74
C LEU A 88 -10.73 2.85 -0.51
N VAL A 89 -9.46 2.59 -0.83
CA VAL A 89 -8.35 3.47 -0.45
C VAL A 89 -8.41 4.79 -1.21
N GLY A 90 -8.64 4.74 -2.52
CA GLY A 90 -8.75 5.93 -3.37
C GLY A 90 -10.02 6.76 -3.17
N GLN A 91 -10.94 6.34 -2.30
CA GLN A 91 -12.05 7.16 -1.82
C GLN A 91 -11.73 7.89 -0.50
N ALA A 92 -10.67 7.48 0.20
CA ALA A 92 -10.31 7.96 1.54
C ALA A 92 -8.96 8.69 1.58
N LEU A 93 -8.10 8.45 0.60
CA LEU A 93 -6.73 8.96 0.47
C LEU A 93 -6.45 9.35 -0.98
N GLU A 94 -5.43 10.17 -1.17
CA GLU A 94 -4.92 10.49 -2.51
C GLU A 94 -4.03 9.34 -2.97
N VAL A 95 -4.27 8.83 -4.17
CA VAL A 95 -3.50 7.71 -4.74
C VAL A 95 -2.99 8.13 -6.11
N HIS A 96 -1.69 7.96 -6.32
CA HIS A 96 -1.03 8.31 -7.57
C HIS A 96 -0.61 7.04 -8.28
N TYR A 97 -0.91 6.97 -9.57
CA TYR A 97 -0.82 5.77 -10.37
C TYR A 97 0.26 5.93 -11.43
N PHE A 98 1.31 5.11 -11.35
CA PHE A 98 2.39 5.11 -12.34
C PHE A 98 2.36 3.81 -13.12
N ARG A 99 2.20 3.91 -14.46
CA ARG A 99 2.12 2.75 -15.34
C ARG A 99 3.40 2.63 -16.17
N GLY A 100 4.21 1.63 -15.85
CA GLY A 100 5.36 1.25 -16.66
C GLY A 100 5.02 0.24 -17.76
N LYS A 101 6.07 -0.31 -18.38
CA LYS A 101 5.94 -1.35 -19.44
C LYS A 101 5.39 -2.68 -18.91
N ASN A 102 5.69 -3.01 -17.66
CA ASN A 102 5.40 -4.31 -17.04
C ASN A 102 4.96 -4.19 -15.56
N TYR A 103 4.64 -2.98 -15.09
CA TYR A 103 4.17 -2.73 -13.73
C TYR A 103 3.07 -1.65 -13.71
N LEU A 104 2.25 -1.70 -12.67
CA LEU A 104 1.41 -0.59 -12.21
C LEU A 104 1.78 -0.34 -10.74
N GLU A 105 2.17 0.88 -10.44
CA GLU A 105 2.49 1.34 -9.09
C GLU A 105 1.33 2.17 -8.55
N LEU A 106 1.01 1.95 -7.27
CA LEU A 106 -0.05 2.62 -6.53
C LEU A 106 0.58 3.25 -5.30
N GLU A 107 0.86 4.54 -5.37
CA GLU A 107 1.43 5.26 -4.25
C GLU A 107 0.32 5.96 -3.46
N ILE A 108 0.19 5.61 -2.18
CA ILE A 108 -0.91 6.04 -1.31
C ILE A 108 -0.41 7.14 -0.38
N ASP A 109 -0.82 8.38 -0.57
CA ASP A 109 -0.49 9.45 0.37
C ASP A 109 -1.42 9.39 1.59
N VAL A 110 -0.93 8.76 2.65
CA VAL A 110 -1.54 8.79 4.00
C VAL A 110 -1.63 10.24 4.53
N GLY A 111 -0.72 11.12 4.10
CA GLY A 111 -0.65 12.53 4.45
C GLY A 111 -1.88 13.34 4.06
N SER A 112 -2.54 13.01 2.96
CA SER A 112 -3.67 13.78 2.43
C SER A 112 -4.90 13.76 3.35
N SER A 113 -5.02 12.79 4.26
CA SER A 113 -6.09 12.73 5.28
C SER A 113 -5.58 13.01 6.69
N THR A 114 -6.21 13.96 7.39
CA THR A 114 -5.94 14.23 8.81
C THR A 114 -6.24 13.03 9.70
N VAL A 115 -7.29 12.27 9.38
CA VAL A 115 -7.69 11.05 10.12
C VAL A 115 -6.65 9.95 9.92
N ALA A 116 -6.23 9.70 8.68
CA ALA A 116 -5.24 8.65 8.38
C ALA A 116 -3.87 8.98 8.97
N ARG A 117 -3.42 10.24 8.90
CA ARG A 117 -2.23 10.71 9.62
C ARG A 117 -2.30 10.44 11.12
N GLY A 118 -3.44 10.71 11.75
CA GLY A 118 -3.64 10.42 13.18
C GLY A 118 -3.51 8.93 13.51
N VAL A 119 -4.14 8.06 12.71
CA VAL A 119 -4.07 6.60 12.87
C VAL A 119 -2.64 6.09 12.65
N VAL A 120 -1.94 6.53 11.60
CA VAL A 120 -0.56 6.10 11.31
C VAL A 120 0.44 6.65 12.33
N SER A 121 0.27 7.88 12.82
CA SER A 121 1.09 8.41 13.91
C SER A 121 0.95 7.58 15.19
N LEU A 122 -0.25 7.10 15.51
CA LEU A 122 -0.46 6.17 16.62
C LEU A 122 0.24 4.82 16.35
N VAL A 123 0.02 4.24 15.17
CA VAL A 123 0.61 2.94 14.78
C VAL A 123 2.14 2.96 14.81
N LEU A 124 2.78 4.02 14.31
CA LEU A 124 4.24 4.19 14.33
C LEU A 124 4.79 4.18 15.77
N GLY A 125 4.10 4.80 16.73
CA GLY A 125 4.47 4.78 18.14
C GLY A 125 4.44 3.39 18.79
N TYR A 126 3.69 2.44 18.23
CA TYR A 126 3.58 1.06 18.72
C TYR A 126 4.24 0.01 17.81
N LEU A 127 4.79 0.39 16.65
CA LEU A 127 5.18 -0.49 15.53
C LEU A 127 5.97 -1.75 15.96
N ASN A 128 6.97 -1.56 16.83
CA ASN A 128 7.81 -2.61 17.41
C ASN A 128 7.05 -3.67 18.24
N ASN A 129 5.81 -3.40 18.65
CA ASN A 129 4.95 -4.27 19.46
C ASN A 129 3.73 -4.81 18.71
N LEU A 130 3.53 -4.42 17.45
CA LEU A 130 2.39 -4.81 16.62
C LEU A 130 2.69 -6.03 15.74
N VAL A 131 1.63 -6.76 15.40
CA VAL A 131 1.57 -7.58 14.19
C VAL A 131 0.39 -7.07 13.37
N ILE A 132 0.70 -6.54 12.19
CA ILE A 132 -0.23 -5.92 11.26
C ILE A 132 -0.33 -6.81 10.03
N GLU A 133 -1.53 -7.16 9.64
CA GLU A 133 -1.85 -7.94 8.45
C GLU A 133 -2.67 -7.07 7.49
N MET A 134 -2.33 -7.11 6.21
CA MET A 134 -3.00 -6.32 5.18
C MET A 134 -3.24 -7.20 3.95
N ALA A 135 -4.43 -7.09 3.38
CA ALA A 135 -4.76 -7.64 2.07
C ALA A 135 -5.18 -6.51 1.12
N PHE A 136 -4.62 -6.51 -0.08
CA PHE A 136 -4.88 -5.53 -1.13
C PHE A 136 -5.67 -6.20 -2.26
N LEU A 137 -6.81 -5.63 -2.63
CA LEU A 137 -7.75 -6.22 -3.58
C LEU A 137 -8.26 -5.19 -4.60
N ILE A 138 -8.79 -5.68 -5.71
CA ILE A 138 -9.68 -4.93 -6.59
C ILE A 138 -11.10 -5.38 -6.29
N GLN A 139 -11.94 -4.45 -5.85
CA GLN A 139 -13.34 -4.70 -5.48
C GLN A 139 -14.18 -5.04 -6.72
N GLY A 140 -14.92 -6.15 -6.64
CA GLY A 140 -16.03 -6.44 -7.55
C GLY A 140 -17.29 -5.70 -7.09
N ASN A 141 -18.00 -5.09 -8.04
CA ASN A 141 -19.23 -4.32 -7.84
C ASN A 141 -20.44 -5.01 -8.49
N THR A 142 -20.24 -5.94 -9.42
CA THR A 142 -21.28 -6.79 -10.02
C THR A 142 -21.03 -8.27 -9.69
N GLU A 143 -22.00 -9.14 -9.97
CA GLU A 143 -21.90 -10.59 -9.70
C GLU A 143 -20.84 -11.27 -10.59
N GLU A 144 -20.68 -10.82 -11.83
CA GLU A 144 -19.68 -11.29 -12.79
C GLU A 144 -18.24 -10.88 -12.43
N GLU A 145 -18.09 -9.85 -11.60
CA GLU A 145 -16.81 -9.40 -11.05
C GLU A 145 -16.41 -10.12 -9.75
N LEU A 146 -17.21 -11.10 -9.29
CA LEU A 146 -16.92 -11.93 -8.14
C LEU A 146 -16.35 -13.31 -8.54
N PRO A 147 -15.42 -13.88 -7.76
CA PRO A 147 -14.80 -13.31 -6.56
C PRO A 147 -13.83 -12.16 -6.87
N GLU A 148 -13.70 -11.25 -5.91
CA GLU A 148 -12.77 -10.11 -6.00
C GLU A 148 -11.31 -10.54 -6.23
N VAL A 149 -10.54 -9.69 -6.92
CA VAL A 149 -9.15 -10.01 -7.24
C VAL A 149 -8.23 -9.61 -6.09
N LEU A 150 -7.71 -10.61 -5.37
CA LEU A 150 -6.63 -10.43 -4.39
C LEU A 150 -5.29 -10.17 -5.11
N LEU A 151 -4.79 -8.93 -5.03
CA LEU A 151 -3.47 -8.54 -5.54
C LEU A 151 -2.34 -9.12 -4.69
N GLY A 152 -2.56 -9.17 -3.37
CA GLY A 152 -1.66 -9.82 -2.45
C GLY A 152 -1.89 -9.44 -0.99
N THR A 153 -1.08 -10.06 -0.13
CA THR A 153 -1.10 -9.84 1.32
C THR A 153 0.31 -9.63 1.85
N CYS A 154 0.41 -8.96 3.00
CA CYS A 154 1.61 -8.89 3.80
C CYS A 154 1.29 -9.00 5.30
N ARG A 155 2.29 -9.41 6.08
CA ARG A 155 2.28 -9.32 7.55
C ARG A 155 3.53 -8.58 8.02
N LEU A 156 3.35 -7.43 8.65
CA LEU A 156 4.41 -6.68 9.32
C LEU A 156 4.49 -7.20 10.76
N ASN A 157 5.61 -7.83 11.12
CA ASN A 157 5.85 -8.38 12.45
C ASN A 157 6.85 -7.49 13.19
N HIS A 158 6.43 -6.82 14.26
CA HIS A 158 7.34 -6.10 15.16
C HIS A 158 8.28 -5.13 14.40
N LEU A 159 7.71 -4.42 13.41
CA LEU A 159 8.48 -3.58 12.49
C LEU A 159 9.09 -2.38 13.23
N ASP A 160 10.36 -2.12 12.96
CA ASP A 160 11.13 -1.09 13.65
C ASP A 160 11.33 0.12 12.74
N ALA A 161 10.65 1.23 13.04
CA ALA A 161 10.77 2.47 12.29
C ALA A 161 12.22 3.00 12.27
N SER A 162 13.01 2.76 13.32
CA SER A 162 14.41 3.22 13.39
C SER A 162 15.34 2.48 12.40
N LYS A 163 14.97 1.25 12.02
CA LYS A 163 15.67 0.42 11.03
C LYS A 163 15.25 0.68 9.58
N SER A 164 14.40 1.70 9.34
CA SER A 164 14.15 2.19 7.98
C SER A 164 15.46 2.51 7.28
N VAL A 165 15.62 1.97 6.08
CA VAL A 165 16.77 2.28 5.23
C VAL A 165 16.60 3.72 4.76
N GLN A 166 17.59 4.55 5.04
CA GLN A 166 17.64 5.86 4.39
C GLN A 166 17.79 5.60 2.89
N ALA A 167 16.87 6.12 2.06
CA ALA A 167 16.96 5.99 0.61
C ALA A 167 18.40 6.34 0.18
N LYS A 168 18.97 5.52 -0.70
CA LYS A 168 20.28 4.92 -0.39
C LYS A 168 21.46 5.43 -1.23
N PRO A 169 22.69 5.30 -0.69
CA PRO A 169 23.91 4.96 -1.42
C PRO A 169 24.33 3.52 -1.11
#